data_AF-A0A7J5MH97-F1
#
_entry.id   AF-A0A7J5MH97-F1
#
_cell.length_a   1.000
_cell.length_b   1.000
_cell.length_c   1.000
_cell.angle_alpha   90.00
_cell.angle_beta   90.00
_cell.angle_gamma   90.00
#
_symmetry.space_group_name_H-M   'P 1'
#
loop_
_entity.id
_entity.type
_entity.pdbx_description
1 polymer ?
#
loop_
_entity_poly.entity_id
_entity_poly.type
_entity_poly.pdbx_seq_one_letter_code
_entity_poly.pdbx_strand_id
1 'polypeptide(L)'
;MKESSRKKMGRKPKADPAIHRYGIKLTNEENVRFEAAFSESGMKEKAGFIKKSIFGGRIKVVKIDKATMDYYIKLTEFHRQFQAVGNNYNQVVRTLKNNFGEKRAMALLYRLEKLSIELMLVCKKVIVLTQEYERKWLQK
;
A
#
# COMPACT_ATOMS: atom_id res chain seq x y z
N MET A 1 -38.16 13.81 59.90
CA MET A 1 -38.84 14.49 58.78
C MET A 1 -38.56 13.73 57.49
N LYS A 2 -39.59 13.18 56.84
CA LYS A 2 -39.46 12.50 55.54
C LYS A 2 -39.24 13.57 54.46
N GLU A 3 -38.04 13.65 53.89
CA GLU A 3 -37.82 14.47 52.69
C GLU A 3 -38.40 13.76 51.47
N SER A 4 -39.42 14.37 50.90
CA SER A 4 -40.09 13.94 49.68
C SER A 4 -39.10 13.95 48.50
N SER A 5 -38.85 12.77 47.93
CA SER A 5 -38.07 12.62 46.71
C SER A 5 -38.79 13.29 45.52
N ARG A 6 -38.41 14.53 45.19
CA ARG A 6 -38.85 15.20 43.96
C ARG A 6 -38.39 14.36 42.76
N LYS A 7 -39.33 13.89 41.94
CA LYS A 7 -39.03 13.20 40.68
C LYS A 7 -38.07 14.06 39.85
N LYS A 8 -36.86 13.57 39.59
CA LYS A 8 -35.90 14.22 38.68
C LYS A 8 -36.50 14.24 37.29
N MET A 9 -37.17 15.32 36.94
CA MET A 9 -37.77 15.55 35.64
C MET A 9 -36.68 16.15 34.73
N GLY A 10 -36.18 15.34 33.80
CA GLY A 10 -35.12 15.72 32.88
C GLY A 10 -34.56 14.51 32.14
N ARG A 11 -33.95 14.75 30.97
CA ARG A 11 -33.23 13.70 30.25
C ARG A 11 -32.07 13.21 31.13
N LYS A 12 -31.96 11.89 31.31
CA LYS A 12 -30.83 11.29 32.04
C LYS A 12 -29.51 11.79 31.40
N PRO A 13 -28.57 12.32 32.21
CA PRO A 13 -27.28 12.75 31.70
C PRO A 13 -26.56 11.57 31.03
N LYS A 14 -25.85 11.85 29.92
CA LYS A 14 -25.03 10.84 29.25
C LYS A 14 -23.82 10.51 30.15
N ALA A 15 -23.41 9.24 30.13
CA ALA A 15 -22.23 8.79 30.88
C ALA A 15 -20.93 9.49 30.44
N ASP A 16 -20.82 9.79 29.14
CA ASP A 16 -19.73 10.57 28.57
C ASP A 16 -20.30 11.68 27.65
N PRO A 17 -20.40 12.92 28.14
CA PRO A 17 -20.87 14.04 27.33
C PRO A 17 -19.77 14.55 26.38
N ALA A 18 -20.15 14.88 25.14
CA ALA A 18 -19.24 15.53 24.19
C ALA A 18 -18.99 17.00 24.58
N ILE A 19 -17.91 17.26 25.31
CA ILE A 19 -17.57 18.60 25.85
C ILE A 19 -16.70 19.41 24.87
N HIS A 20 -15.89 18.76 24.04
CA HIS A 20 -14.99 19.43 23.09
C HIS A 20 -15.68 19.75 21.77
N ARG A 21 -15.58 21.01 21.33
CA ARG A 21 -16.15 21.50 20.06
C ARG A 21 -15.05 22.06 19.16
N TYR A 22 -14.98 21.56 17.94
CA TYR A 22 -14.11 22.06 16.88
C TYR A 22 -14.97 22.56 15.71
N GLY A 23 -14.74 23.80 15.29
CA GLY A 23 -15.40 24.38 14.11
C GLY A 23 -14.54 24.18 12.87
N ILE A 24 -15.16 23.78 11.76
CA ILE A 24 -14.51 23.74 10.44
C ILE A 24 -15.08 24.86 9.57
N LYS A 25 -14.21 25.52 8.80
CA LYS A 25 -14.62 26.45 7.75
C LYS A 25 -14.38 25.74 6.42
N LEU A 26 -15.39 25.74 5.56
CA LEU A 26 -15.31 25.16 4.22
C LEU A 26 -15.32 26.30 3.21
N THR A 27 -14.52 26.16 2.15
CA THR A 27 -14.68 26.95 0.93
C THR A 27 -15.96 26.54 0.20
N ASN A 28 -16.40 27.33 -0.78
CA ASN A 28 -17.61 27.01 -1.55
C ASN A 28 -17.52 25.65 -2.25
N GLU A 29 -16.36 25.33 -2.85
CA GLU A 29 -16.16 24.05 -3.54
C GLU A 29 -16.19 22.85 -2.57
N GLU A 30 -15.55 22.99 -1.41
CA GLU A 30 -15.56 21.95 -0.37
C GLU A 30 -16.97 21.75 0.20
N ASN A 31 -17.73 22.83 0.35
CA ASN A 31 -19.11 22.76 0.82
C ASN A 31 -20.02 22.01 -0.15
N VAL A 32 -19.88 22.25 -1.47
CA VAL A 32 -20.65 21.52 -2.49
C VAL A 32 -20.36 20.01 -2.42
N ARG A 33 -19.09 19.62 -2.32
CA ARG A 33 -18.69 18.21 -2.17
C ARG A 33 -19.20 17.60 -0.88
N PHE A 34 -19.15 18.36 0.21
CA PHE A 34 -19.65 17.92 1.51
C PHE A 34 -21.15 17.64 1.47
N GLU A 35 -21.96 18.51 0.86
CA GLU A 35 -23.42 18.32 0.82
C GLU A 35 -23.85 17.17 -0.09
N ALA A 36 -23.12 16.94 -1.18
CA ALA A 36 -23.34 15.76 -2.02
C ALA A 36 -23.11 14.46 -1.21
N ALA A 37 -21.98 14.36 -0.53
CA ALA A 37 -21.64 13.20 0.30
C ALA A 37 -22.56 13.03 1.52
N PHE A 38 -23.01 14.14 2.12
CA PHE A 38 -23.97 14.12 3.22
C PHE A 38 -25.33 13.60 2.76
N SER A 39 -25.82 14.05 1.60
CA SER A 39 -27.09 13.63 1.02
C SER A 39 -27.08 12.13 0.69
N GLU A 40 -25.99 11.63 0.10
CA GLU A 40 -25.80 10.21 -0.21
C GLU A 40 -25.76 9.33 1.06
N SER A 41 -25.21 9.86 2.16
CA SER A 41 -25.09 9.10 3.42
C SER A 41 -26.43 8.80 4.12
N GLY A 42 -27.52 9.50 3.76
CA GLY A 42 -28.83 9.37 4.39
C GLY A 42 -28.87 9.78 5.87
N MET A 43 -27.83 10.43 6.39
CA MET A 43 -27.74 10.84 7.79
C MET A 43 -28.57 12.10 8.06
N LYS A 44 -29.17 12.17 9.26
CA LYS A 44 -30.03 13.32 9.65
C LYS A 44 -29.24 14.55 10.10
N GLU A 45 -28.01 14.36 10.57
CA GLU A 45 -27.20 15.41 11.19
C GLU A 45 -25.80 15.48 10.57
N LYS A 46 -25.41 16.67 10.09
CA LYS A 46 -24.09 16.95 9.50
C LYS A 46 -22.94 16.65 10.47
N ALA A 47 -23.11 16.96 11.76
CA ALA A 47 -22.10 16.67 12.79
C ALA A 47 -21.91 15.17 13.00
N GLY A 48 -23.00 14.39 12.94
CA GLY A 48 -22.95 12.92 13.00
C GLY A 48 -22.24 12.35 11.78
N PHE A 49 -22.48 12.91 10.60
CA PHE A 49 -21.78 12.55 9.37
C PHE A 49 -20.28 12.82 9.48
N ILE A 50 -19.87 14.02 9.90
CA ILE A 50 -18.44 14.35 10.11
C ILE A 50 -17.79 13.39 11.11
N LYS A 51 -18.44 13.11 12.25
CA LYS A 51 -17.92 12.19 13.27
C LYS A 51 -17.77 10.78 12.71
N LYS A 52 -18.74 10.30 11.92
CA LYS A 52 -18.68 8.98 11.30
C LYS A 52 -17.65 8.92 10.16
N SER A 53 -17.46 9.99 9.41
CA SER A 53 -16.43 10.06 8.36
C SER A 53 -15.02 10.09 8.95
N ILE A 54 -14.82 10.77 10.08
CA ILE A 54 -13.51 10.86 10.75
C ILE A 54 -13.20 9.59 11.57
N PHE A 55 -14.17 9.05 12.30
CA PHE A 55 -13.95 7.97 13.27
C PHE A 55 -14.60 6.63 12.91
N GLY A 56 -15.56 6.62 11.97
CA GLY A 56 -16.26 5.42 11.51
C GLY A 56 -15.70 4.84 10.20
N GLY A 57 -15.02 5.66 9.40
CA GLY A 57 -14.11 5.19 8.35
C GLY A 57 -12.70 5.10 8.93
N ARG A 58 -11.96 4.03 8.62
CA ARG A 58 -10.54 3.92 8.99
C ARG A 58 -9.77 5.07 8.35
N ILE A 59 -9.62 6.20 9.03
CA ILE A 59 -8.53 7.14 8.74
C ILE A 59 -7.26 6.41 9.18
N LYS A 60 -6.72 5.59 8.28
CA LYS A 60 -5.36 5.09 8.39
C LYS A 60 -4.48 6.30 8.07
N VAL A 61 -4.01 7.00 9.09
CA VAL A 61 -2.92 7.96 8.94
C VAL A 61 -1.68 7.14 8.59
N VAL A 62 -1.52 6.81 7.30
CA VAL A 62 -0.30 6.23 6.78
C VAL A 62 0.67 7.40 6.69
N LYS A 63 1.69 7.42 7.55
CA LYS A 63 2.87 8.23 7.29
C LYS A 63 3.52 7.62 6.03
N ILE A 64 3.19 8.18 4.87
CA ILE A 64 3.76 7.74 3.60
C ILE A 64 5.18 8.28 3.55
N ASP A 65 6.14 7.44 3.92
CA ASP A 65 7.51 7.67 3.55
C ASP A 65 7.65 7.40 2.04
N LYS A 66 7.72 8.48 1.25
CA LYS A 66 7.86 8.43 -0.22
C LYS A 66 9.05 7.57 -0.64
N ALA A 67 10.15 7.61 0.11
CA ALA A 67 11.35 6.86 -0.22
C ALA A 67 11.11 5.34 -0.11
N THR A 68 10.42 4.92 0.95
CA THR A 68 10.02 3.51 1.14
C THR A 68 9.05 3.05 0.05
N MET A 69 8.09 3.90 -0.36
CA MET A 69 7.15 3.55 -1.43
C MET A 69 7.85 3.41 -2.79
N ASP A 70 8.75 4.34 -3.12
CA ASP A 70 9.55 4.28 -4.35
C ASP A 70 10.47 3.05 -4.37
N TYR A 71 11.03 2.67 -3.22
CA TYR A 71 11.80 1.44 -3.07
C TYR A 71 10.96 0.19 -3.37
N TYR A 72 9.75 0.09 -2.78
CA TYR A 72 8.85 -1.04 -3.05
C TYR A 72 8.43 -1.14 -4.52
N ILE A 73 8.16 -0.01 -5.18
CA ILE A 73 7.83 0.03 -6.61
C ILE A 73 9.01 -0.50 -7.43
N LYS A 74 10.23 -0.03 -7.16
CA LYS A 74 11.44 -0.49 -7.85
C LYS A 74 11.70 -1.98 -7.63
N LEU A 75 11.48 -2.48 -6.41
CA LEU A 75 11.65 -3.90 -6.10
C LEU A 75 10.62 -4.77 -6.85
N THR A 76 9.38 -4.29 -6.96
CA THR A 76 8.32 -4.98 -7.69
C THR A 76 8.62 -5.01 -9.20
N GLU A 77 9.08 -3.91 -9.78
CA GLU A 77 9.46 -3.86 -11.19
C GLU A 77 10.67 -4.76 -11.47
N PHE A 78 11.66 -4.77 -10.57
CA PHE A 78 12.81 -5.67 -10.64
C PHE A 78 12.36 -7.14 -10.65
N HIS A 79 11.44 -7.53 -9.77
CA HIS A 79 10.88 -8.89 -9.77
C HIS A 79 10.20 -9.24 -11.09
N ARG A 80 9.44 -8.31 -11.67
CA ARG A 80 8.80 -8.49 -12.98
C ARG A 80 9.81 -8.71 -14.10
N GLN A 81 10.91 -7.94 -14.10
CA GLN A 81 11.99 -8.11 -15.06
C GLN A 81 12.65 -9.49 -14.95
N PHE A 82 12.86 -9.99 -13.73
CA PHE A 82 13.39 -11.34 -13.49
C PHE A 82 12.48 -12.43 -14.06
N GLN A 83 11.17 -12.32 -13.84
CA GLN A 83 10.20 -13.24 -14.44
C GLN A 83 10.24 -13.21 -15.97
N ALA A 84 10.33 -12.01 -16.56
CA ALA A 84 10.43 -11.86 -18.02
C ALA A 84 11.68 -12.55 -18.58
N VAL A 85 12.85 -12.40 -17.92
CA VAL A 85 14.08 -13.10 -18.29
C VAL A 85 13.90 -14.62 -18.23
N GLY A 86 13.29 -15.14 -17.17
CA GLY A 86 13.01 -16.58 -17.04
C GLY A 86 12.07 -17.11 -18.13
N ASN A 87 11.03 -16.36 -18.46
CA ASN A 87 10.11 -16.69 -19.54
C ASN A 87 10.82 -16.71 -20.90
N ASN A 88 11.64 -15.70 -21.18
CA ASN A 88 12.43 -15.63 -22.41
C ASN A 88 13.43 -16.79 -22.51
N TYR A 89 14.09 -17.16 -21.40
CA TYR A 89 14.97 -18.31 -21.35
C TYR A 89 14.24 -19.59 -21.76
N ASN A 90 13.06 -19.85 -21.18
CA ASN A 90 12.24 -21.01 -21.51
C ASN A 90 11.82 -21.03 -22.99
N GLN A 91 11.46 -19.86 -23.54
CA GLN A 91 11.10 -19.74 -24.95
C GLN A 91 12.29 -20.04 -25.87
N VAL A 92 13.48 -19.50 -25.58
CA VAL A 92 14.69 -19.73 -26.36
C VAL A 92 15.05 -21.21 -26.36
N VAL A 93 15.06 -21.88 -25.20
CA VAL A 93 15.38 -23.31 -25.11
C VAL A 93 14.40 -24.16 -25.90
N ARG A 94 13.08 -23.88 -25.79
CA ARG A 94 12.06 -24.59 -26.60
C ARG A 94 12.25 -24.37 -28.09
N THR A 95 12.57 -23.14 -28.50
CA THR A 95 12.81 -22.78 -29.91
C THR A 95 14.05 -23.48 -30.45
N LEU A 96 15.13 -23.51 -29.68
CA LEU A 96 16.37 -24.21 -30.04
C LEU A 96 16.13 -25.71 -30.24
N LYS A 97 15.33 -26.34 -29.36
CA LYS A 97 14.98 -27.75 -29.46
C LYS A 97 14.18 -28.09 -30.72
N ASN A 98 13.24 -27.21 -31.12
CA ASN A 98 12.30 -27.50 -32.20
C ASN A 98 12.81 -27.08 -33.59
N ASN A 99 13.62 -26.02 -33.68
CA ASN A 99 13.90 -25.36 -34.96
C ASN A 99 15.36 -25.52 -35.45
N PHE A 100 16.26 -26.06 -34.64
CA PHE A 100 17.67 -26.20 -35.00
C PHE A 100 18.15 -27.66 -34.91
N GLY A 101 19.05 -28.05 -35.81
CA GLY A 101 19.75 -29.33 -35.71
C GLY A 101 20.70 -29.37 -34.50
N GLU A 102 20.90 -30.56 -33.92
CA GLU A 102 21.56 -30.78 -32.63
C GLU A 102 22.89 -30.03 -32.47
N LYS A 103 23.79 -30.08 -33.46
CA LYS A 103 25.08 -29.39 -33.40
C LYS A 103 24.95 -27.87 -33.24
N ARG A 104 24.00 -27.24 -33.93
CA ARG A 104 23.75 -25.79 -33.83
C ARG A 104 23.02 -25.44 -32.53
N ALA A 105 22.04 -26.26 -32.13
CA ALA A 105 21.33 -26.07 -30.87
C ALA A 105 22.29 -26.12 -29.67
N MET A 106 23.19 -27.10 -29.63
CA MET A 106 24.20 -27.23 -28.57
C MET A 106 25.15 -26.04 -28.51
N ALA A 107 25.65 -25.56 -29.64
CA ALA A 107 26.53 -24.38 -29.67
C ALA A 107 25.84 -23.12 -29.12
N LEU A 108 24.54 -22.95 -29.38
CA LEU A 108 23.74 -21.83 -28.85
C LEU A 108 23.41 -22.02 -27.36
N LEU A 109 23.15 -23.24 -26.91
CA LEU A 109 22.93 -23.55 -25.49
C LEU A 109 24.18 -23.26 -24.64
N TYR A 110 25.38 -23.59 -25.10
CA TYR A 110 26.61 -23.23 -24.39
C TYR A 110 26.79 -21.72 -24.22
N ARG A 111 26.41 -20.92 -25.24
CA ARG A 111 26.42 -19.46 -25.12
C ARG A 111 25.38 -18.97 -24.12
N LEU A 112 24.19 -19.55 -24.14
CA LEU A 112 23.11 -19.24 -23.21
C LEU A 112 23.49 -19.57 -21.76
N GLU A 113 24.17 -20.69 -21.54
CA GLU A 113 24.71 -21.10 -20.24
C GLU A 113 25.69 -20.05 -19.71
N LYS A 114 26.66 -19.63 -20.54
CA LYS A 114 27.63 -18.60 -20.15
C LYS A 114 26.96 -17.29 -19.74
N LEU A 115 25.98 -16.81 -20.50
CA LEU A 115 25.19 -15.62 -20.17
C LEU A 115 24.40 -15.79 -18.86
N SER A 116 23.88 -17.00 -18.61
CA SER A 116 23.14 -17.31 -17.39
C SER A 116 24.04 -17.29 -16.15
N ILE A 117 25.30 -17.73 -16.28
CA ILE A 117 26.32 -17.63 -15.23
C ILE A 117 26.67 -16.16 -14.95
N GLU A 118 26.88 -15.35 -16.00
CA GLU A 118 27.14 -13.92 -15.85
C GLU A 118 25.97 -13.21 -15.14
N LEU A 119 24.73 -13.51 -15.51
CA LEU A 119 23.54 -13.00 -14.83
C LEU A 119 23.52 -13.41 -13.35
N MET A 120 23.80 -14.68 -13.03
CA MET A 120 23.87 -15.16 -11.65
C MET A 120 24.91 -14.40 -10.82
N LEU A 121 26.08 -14.10 -11.39
CA LEU A 121 27.12 -13.32 -10.72
C LEU A 121 26.66 -11.90 -10.40
N VAL A 122 25.96 -11.25 -11.33
CA VAL A 122 25.36 -9.93 -11.09
C VAL A 122 24.32 -10.00 -9.98
N CYS A 123 23.45 -11.02 -9.98
CA CYS A 123 22.45 -11.21 -8.93
C CYS A 123 23.09 -11.34 -7.54
N LYS A 124 24.15 -12.15 -7.43
CA LYS A 124 24.90 -12.31 -6.17
C LYS A 124 25.49 -10.98 -5.69
N LYS A 125 26.07 -10.18 -6.59
CA LYS A 125 26.58 -8.84 -6.25
C LYS A 125 25.48 -7.92 -5.73
N VAL A 126 24.30 -7.92 -6.36
CA VAL A 126 23.14 -7.12 -5.91
C VAL A 126 22.69 -7.53 -4.50
N ILE A 127 22.62 -8.82 -4.22
CA ILE A 127 22.25 -9.34 -2.88
C ILE A 127 23.26 -8.86 -1.83
N VAL A 128 24.56 -8.98 -2.10
CA VAL A 128 25.62 -8.53 -1.18
C VAL A 128 25.50 -7.03 -0.91
N LEU A 129 25.35 -6.21 -1.96
CA LEU A 129 25.19 -4.75 -1.82
C LEU A 129 23.94 -4.38 -1.02
N THR A 130 22.86 -5.14 -1.18
CA THR A 130 21.61 -4.92 -0.44
C THR A 130 21.79 -5.24 1.05
N GLN A 131 22.46 -6.36 1.38
CA GLN A 131 22.79 -6.71 2.76
C GLN A 131 23.74 -5.71 3.42
N GLU A 132 24.72 -5.19 2.69
CA GLU A 132 25.61 -4.13 3.19
C GLU A 132 24.85 -2.83 3.46
N TYR A 133 23.92 -2.45 2.58
CA TYR A 133 23.07 -1.29 2.77
C TYR A 133 22.18 -1.45 4.01
N GLU A 134 21.54 -2.61 4.18
CA GLU A 134 20.69 -2.92 5.34
C GLU A 134 21.46 -2.79 6.66
N ARG A 135 22.67 -3.37 6.74
CA ARG A 135 23.52 -3.25 7.95
C ARG A 135 23.93 -1.82 8.25
N LYS A 136 24.25 -1.02 7.24
CA LYS A 136 24.79 0.35 7.42
C LYS A 136 23.70 1.40 7.71
N TRP A 137 22.50 1.23 7.16
CA TRP A 137 21.51 2.31 7.10
C TRP A 137 20.13 1.99 7.66
N LEU A 138 19.76 0.70 7.79
CA LEU A 138 18.45 0.28 8.29
C LEU A 138 18.46 -0.16 9.77
N GLN A 139 19.64 -0.37 10.39
CA GLN A 139 19.78 -0.75 11.81
C GLN A 139 19.85 0.45 12.78
N LYS A 140 19.22 1.60 12.47
CA LYS A 140 19.12 2.76 13.37
C LYS A 140 17.68 3.03 13.80
#